data_AF-A0A7V9JAZ7-F1
#
_entry.id   AF-A0A7V9JAZ7-F1
#
_cell.length_a   1.000
_cell.length_b   1.000
_cell.length_c   1.000
_cell.angle_alpha   90.00
_cell.angle_beta   90.00
_cell.angle_gamma   90.00
#
_symmetry.space_group_name_H-M   'P 1'
#
loop_
_entity.id
_entity.type
_entity.pdbx_description
1 polymer ?
#
loop_
_entity_poly.entity_id
_entity_poly.type
_entity_poly.pdbx_seq_one_letter_code
_entity_poly.pdbx_strand_id
1 'polypeptide(L)'
;MTAEGALRDSVPSDEPRQRVASALRERREAALLQHPSVRRMAELLAEKCRELSWVRTAVATLDRFAALTGVQDLEGLLGEGRRDPLMAETSLRQLAAALDGRAPEQVAALAFGAKVWWRTNGVPVPWRPLTEQANQAAPIPLRAPSGLPTLALIGSGLTADELATVRVGDLGALDERGRFLADPLAEPLVVQYRDARDRREWISFLTPAVREAALKRIAELGGLGGVDPATPLVDPGDVAAAGARDAALIGAGNDINVTLCRATGDFFRTWGMPGARFGERLRVVGSRGYPAESHTISPTERRTR
;
A
#
# COMPACT_ATOMS: atom_id res chain seq x y z
N MET A 1 47.30 -32.42 -1.54
CA MET A 1 45.97 -32.57 -2.17
C MET A 1 45.06 -31.53 -1.56
N THR A 2 44.88 -30.43 -2.29
CA THR A 2 44.05 -29.28 -1.98
C THR A 2 42.58 -29.62 -2.23
N ALA A 3 41.71 -29.20 -1.32
CA ALA A 3 40.28 -29.10 -1.57
C ALA A 3 39.84 -27.68 -1.16
N GLU A 4 40.31 -26.71 -1.94
CA GLU A 4 39.54 -25.49 -2.21
C GLU A 4 38.24 -25.90 -2.91
N GLY A 5 37.09 -25.50 -2.37
CA GLY A 5 35.81 -25.98 -2.87
C GLY A 5 34.61 -25.25 -2.29
N ALA A 6 34.49 -23.97 -2.68
CA ALA A 6 33.26 -23.19 -2.71
C ALA A 6 32.65 -22.74 -1.36
N LEU A 7 33.24 -21.68 -0.82
CA LEU A 7 32.45 -20.51 -0.44
C LEU A 7 31.54 -20.14 -1.62
N ARG A 8 30.30 -20.61 -1.61
CA ARG A 8 29.24 -19.98 -2.39
C ARG A 8 28.94 -18.66 -1.70
N ASP A 9 29.62 -17.60 -2.14
CA ASP A 9 29.08 -16.27 -2.05
C ASP A 9 27.67 -16.33 -2.65
N SER A 10 26.66 -16.34 -1.79
CA SER A 10 25.27 -16.21 -2.20
C SER A 10 25.14 -14.83 -2.84
N VAL A 11 25.19 -14.77 -4.16
CA VAL A 11 24.77 -13.59 -4.92
C VAL A 11 23.40 -13.18 -4.35
N PRO A 12 23.25 -11.97 -3.78
CA PRO A 12 21.96 -11.52 -3.29
C PRO A 12 20.94 -11.68 -4.43
N SER A 13 19.81 -12.35 -4.19
CA SER A 13 18.81 -12.45 -5.25
C SER A 13 18.36 -11.03 -5.61
N ASP A 14 18.44 -10.66 -6.89
CA ASP A 14 17.91 -9.37 -7.37
C ASP A 14 16.36 -9.34 -7.35
N GLU A 15 15.73 -10.39 -6.83
CA GLU A 15 14.30 -10.60 -6.81
C GLU A 15 13.54 -9.51 -6.03
N PRO A 16 13.94 -9.07 -4.81
CA PRO A 16 13.27 -7.96 -4.14
C PRO A 16 13.38 -6.65 -4.93
N ARG A 17 14.54 -6.37 -5.54
CA ARG A 17 14.76 -5.17 -6.36
C ARG A 17 13.85 -5.12 -7.58
N GLN A 18 13.74 -6.24 -8.29
CA GLN A 18 12.87 -6.35 -9.46
C GLN A 18 11.39 -6.20 -9.06
N ARG A 19 10.99 -6.80 -7.93
CA ARG A 19 9.64 -6.65 -7.37
C ARG A 19 9.33 -5.20 -6.99
N VAL A 20 10.26 -4.49 -6.36
CA VAL A 20 10.13 -3.04 -6.06
C VAL A 20 9.98 -2.21 -7.33
N ALA A 21 10.84 -2.45 -8.33
CA ALA A 21 10.78 -1.73 -9.61
C ALA A 21 9.44 -1.97 -10.33
N SER A 22 8.92 -3.20 -10.27
CA SER A 22 7.59 -3.52 -10.80
C SER A 22 6.47 -2.83 -10.01
N ALA A 23 6.57 -2.76 -8.68
CA ALA A 23 5.56 -2.13 -7.83
C ALA A 23 5.41 -0.63 -8.09
N LEU A 24 6.51 0.05 -8.44
CA LEU A 24 6.56 1.50 -8.64
C LEU A 24 6.65 1.92 -10.11
N ARG A 25 6.42 1.00 -11.05
CA ARG A 25 6.44 1.30 -12.48
C ARG A 25 5.50 2.47 -12.81
N GLU A 26 5.99 3.43 -13.60
CA GLU A 26 5.28 4.64 -14.03
C GLU A 26 4.82 5.58 -12.89
N ARG A 27 5.30 5.35 -11.66
CA ARG A 27 5.01 6.23 -10.52
C ARG A 27 6.11 7.26 -10.32
N ARG A 28 5.72 8.52 -10.10
CA ARG A 28 6.67 9.60 -9.76
C ARG A 28 7.49 9.26 -8.51
N GLU A 29 6.88 8.56 -7.55
CA GLU A 29 7.52 8.24 -6.27
C GLU A 29 8.66 7.22 -6.41
N ALA A 30 8.82 6.58 -7.58
CA ALA A 30 9.98 5.76 -7.89
C ALA A 30 11.31 6.54 -7.78
N ALA A 31 11.26 7.87 -7.96
CA ALA A 31 12.44 8.74 -7.77
C ALA A 31 13.03 8.64 -6.35
N LEU A 32 12.21 8.38 -5.32
CA LEU A 32 12.68 8.25 -3.95
C LEU A 32 13.59 7.03 -3.74
N LEU A 33 13.57 6.04 -4.63
CA LEU A 33 14.48 4.88 -4.55
C LEU A 33 15.95 5.24 -4.81
N GLN A 34 16.24 6.49 -5.21
CA GLN A 34 17.60 7.02 -5.26
C GLN A 34 18.20 7.16 -3.85
N HIS A 35 17.37 7.33 -2.82
CA HIS A 35 17.78 7.32 -1.42
C HIS A 35 17.99 5.88 -0.93
N PRO A 36 19.20 5.52 -0.46
CA PRO A 36 19.49 4.16 0.03
C PRO A 36 18.55 3.68 1.14
N SER A 37 18.15 4.56 2.05
CA SER A 37 17.25 4.23 3.16
C SER A 37 15.83 3.88 2.71
N VAL A 38 15.33 4.56 1.67
CA VAL A 38 14.02 4.30 1.07
C VAL A 38 14.04 2.99 0.29
N ARG A 39 15.11 2.76 -0.48
CA ARG A 39 15.31 1.51 -1.20
C ARG A 39 15.33 0.32 -0.24
N ARG A 40 16.08 0.43 0.87
CA ARG A 40 16.14 -0.61 1.90
C ARG A 40 14.75 -0.94 2.47
N MET A 41 13.97 0.09 2.81
CA MET A 41 12.58 -0.10 3.28
C MET A 41 11.75 -0.84 2.23
N ALA A 42 11.79 -0.39 0.97
CA ALA A 42 11.00 -0.97 -0.12
C ALA A 42 11.39 -2.43 -0.42
N GLU A 43 12.69 -2.74 -0.46
CA GLU A 43 13.22 -4.09 -0.65
C GLU A 43 12.80 -5.02 0.50
N LEU A 44 12.88 -4.56 1.74
CA LEU A 44 12.44 -5.32 2.92
C LEU A 44 10.93 -5.61 2.85
N LEU A 45 10.11 -4.62 2.49
CA LEU A 45 8.68 -4.82 2.31
C LEU A 45 8.38 -5.79 1.15
N ALA A 46 9.12 -5.70 0.03
CA ALA A 46 8.96 -6.64 -1.07
C ALA A 46 9.37 -8.07 -0.69
N GLU A 47 10.37 -8.23 0.19
CA GLU A 47 10.78 -9.53 0.71
C GLU A 47 9.72 -10.12 1.65
N LYS A 48 9.22 -9.33 2.60
CA LYS A 48 8.35 -9.81 3.69
C LYS A 48 6.86 -9.85 3.33
N CYS A 49 6.40 -8.99 2.43
CA CYS A 49 5.00 -8.91 2.05
C CYS A 49 4.73 -9.72 0.77
N ARG A 50 3.59 -10.42 0.74
CA ARG A 50 3.06 -10.99 -0.51
C ARG A 50 2.65 -9.88 -1.47
N GLU A 51 1.82 -8.96 -0.97
CA GLU A 51 1.23 -7.88 -1.76
C GLU A 51 2.18 -6.67 -1.90
N LEU A 52 2.45 -6.27 -3.15
CA LEU A 52 3.30 -5.12 -3.46
C LEU A 52 2.57 -3.76 -3.29
N SER A 53 1.29 -3.77 -2.93
CA SER A 53 0.56 -2.56 -2.51
C SER A 53 1.20 -1.90 -1.29
N TRP A 54 1.84 -2.65 -0.40
CA TRP A 54 2.54 -2.10 0.76
C TRP A 54 3.77 -1.29 0.39
N VAL A 55 4.53 -1.72 -0.62
CA VAL A 55 5.66 -0.93 -1.17
C VAL A 55 5.12 0.39 -1.74
N ARG A 56 4.07 0.34 -2.56
CA ARG A 56 3.43 1.53 -3.14
C ARG A 56 2.94 2.50 -2.05
N THR A 57 2.27 1.97 -1.03
CA THR A 57 1.71 2.76 0.07
C THR A 57 2.80 3.38 0.93
N ALA A 58 3.82 2.60 1.32
CA ALA A 58 4.93 3.10 2.13
C ALA A 58 5.70 4.22 1.43
N VAL A 59 6.05 4.02 0.15
CA VAL A 59 6.83 5.02 -0.59
C VAL A 59 5.99 6.28 -0.87
N ALA A 60 4.71 6.14 -1.21
CA ALA A 60 3.84 7.30 -1.44
C ALA A 60 3.55 8.10 -0.17
N THR A 61 3.37 7.43 0.97
CA THR A 61 3.15 8.11 2.25
C THR A 61 4.44 8.73 2.79
N LEU A 62 5.61 8.15 2.48
CA LEU A 62 6.90 8.78 2.77
C LEU A 62 7.17 10.03 1.91
N ASP A 63 6.84 10.00 0.60
CA ASP A 63 6.85 11.19 -0.27
C ASP A 63 6.00 12.31 0.34
N ARG A 64 4.78 11.95 0.78
CA ARG A 64 3.86 12.89 1.39
C ARG A 64 4.37 13.44 2.73
N PHE A 65 5.00 12.60 3.55
CA PHE A 65 5.66 13.02 4.78
C PHE A 65 6.73 14.08 4.51
N ALA A 66 7.64 13.83 3.56
CA ALA A 66 8.70 14.77 3.20
C ALA A 66 8.11 16.11 2.74
N ALA A 67 7.09 16.07 1.87
CA ALA A 67 6.42 17.27 1.38
C ALA A 67 5.70 18.07 2.48
N LEU A 68 5.04 17.41 3.43
CA LEU A 68 4.27 18.07 4.50
C LEU A 68 5.12 18.59 5.65
N THR A 69 6.27 17.95 5.91
CA THR A 69 7.21 18.37 6.96
C THR A 69 8.31 19.30 6.43
N GLY A 70 8.38 19.50 5.11
CA GLY A 70 9.40 20.32 4.47
C GLY A 70 10.77 19.66 4.36
N VAL A 71 10.90 18.38 4.73
CA VAL A 71 12.16 17.62 4.68
C VAL A 71 12.61 17.45 3.23
N GLN A 72 13.75 18.04 2.89
CA GLN A 72 14.37 17.92 1.56
C GLN A 72 15.45 16.82 1.52
N ASP A 73 16.04 16.48 2.66
CA ASP A 73 17.08 15.45 2.78
C ASP A 73 16.67 14.37 3.77
N LEU A 74 16.13 13.27 3.23
CA LEU A 74 15.74 12.10 4.01
C LEU A 74 16.95 11.40 4.64
N GLU A 75 18.11 11.37 3.97
CA GLU A 75 19.30 10.69 4.50
C GLU A 75 19.94 11.49 5.63
N GLY A 76 19.97 12.82 5.51
CA GLY A 76 20.36 13.74 6.58
C GLY A 76 19.47 13.60 7.81
N LEU A 77 18.14 13.62 7.62
CA LEU A 77 17.17 13.40 8.69
C LEU A 77 17.39 12.03 9.36
N LEU A 78 17.60 10.97 8.57
CA LEU A 78 17.90 9.65 9.12
C LEU A 78 19.18 9.63 9.95
N GLY A 79 20.23 10.31 9.47
CA GLY A 79 21.48 10.47 10.19
C GLY A 79 21.31 11.20 11.52
N GLU A 80 20.39 12.16 11.61
CA GLU A 80 19.99 12.80 12.87
C GLU A 80 19.24 11.82 13.78
N GLY A 81 18.25 11.09 13.26
CA GLY A 81 17.48 10.15 14.07
C GLY A 81 18.28 8.96 14.61
N ARG A 82 19.36 8.57 13.93
CA ARG A 82 20.30 7.57 14.47
C ARG A 82 21.14 8.10 15.63
N ARG A 83 21.38 9.41 15.68
CA ARG A 83 22.09 10.07 16.80
C ARG A 83 21.15 10.41 17.95
N ASP A 84 19.93 10.81 17.63
CA ASP A 84 18.88 11.15 18.59
C ASP A 84 17.53 10.53 18.15
N PRO A 85 17.12 9.42 18.78
CA PRO A 85 15.85 8.77 18.48
C PRO A 85 14.61 9.67 18.63
N LEU A 86 14.68 10.74 19.42
CA LEU A 86 13.59 11.70 19.56
C LEU A 86 13.29 12.44 18.25
N MET A 87 14.22 12.46 17.30
CA MET A 87 14.00 13.07 15.98
C MET A 87 12.89 12.35 15.20
N ALA A 88 12.79 11.03 15.33
CA ALA A 88 11.72 10.27 14.69
C ALA A 88 10.35 10.69 15.25
N GLU A 89 10.21 10.77 16.57
CA GLU A 89 8.98 11.24 17.20
C GLU A 89 8.67 12.69 16.85
N THR A 90 9.68 13.56 16.87
CA THR A 90 9.53 15.00 16.58
C THR A 90 9.03 15.23 15.15
N SER A 91 9.64 14.56 14.17
CA SER A 91 9.23 14.67 12.78
C SER A 91 7.84 14.06 12.52
N LEU A 92 7.47 12.98 13.21
CA LEU A 92 6.12 12.42 13.14
C LEU A 92 5.07 13.32 13.81
N ARG A 93 5.42 14.03 14.90
CA ARG A 93 4.56 15.06 15.50
C ARG A 93 4.41 16.26 14.56
N GLN A 94 5.45 16.66 13.85
CA GLN A 94 5.35 17.70 12.81
C GLN A 94 4.39 17.29 11.69
N LEU A 95 4.47 16.02 11.23
CA LEU A 95 3.49 15.49 10.28
C LEU A 95 2.06 15.56 10.84
N ALA A 96 1.84 15.12 12.08
CA ALA A 96 0.53 15.17 12.71
C ALA A 96 0.01 16.62 12.83
N ALA A 97 0.87 17.57 13.19
CA ALA A 97 0.53 19.00 13.25
C ALA A 97 0.20 19.58 11.87
N ALA A 98 0.93 19.20 10.82
CA ALA A 98 0.62 19.59 9.43
C ALA A 98 -0.71 19.00 8.92
N LEU A 99 -1.23 17.97 9.59
CA LEU A 99 -2.50 17.31 9.32
C LEU A 99 -3.57 17.67 10.36
N ASP A 100 -3.43 18.79 11.05
CA ASP A 100 -4.45 19.24 12.01
C ASP A 100 -5.84 19.34 11.36
N GLY A 101 -6.86 18.95 12.12
CA GLY A 101 -8.24 18.81 11.65
C GLY A 101 -8.52 17.58 10.77
N ARG A 102 -7.54 16.69 10.52
CA ARG A 102 -7.78 15.38 9.89
C ARG A 102 -8.17 14.33 10.91
N ALA A 103 -8.96 13.36 10.46
CA ALA A 103 -9.37 12.25 11.31
C ALA A 103 -8.14 11.40 11.70
N PRO A 104 -8.09 10.82 12.91
CA PRO A 104 -6.91 10.10 13.37
C PRO A 104 -6.48 8.94 12.46
N GLU A 105 -7.45 8.27 11.81
CA GLU A 105 -7.20 7.20 10.84
C GLU A 105 -6.50 7.70 9.59
N GLN A 106 -6.80 8.93 9.17
CA GLN A 106 -6.12 9.58 8.03
C GLN A 106 -4.67 9.92 8.39
N VAL A 107 -4.44 10.40 9.62
CA VAL A 107 -3.09 10.67 10.14
C VAL A 107 -2.29 9.37 10.21
N ALA A 108 -2.87 8.30 10.76
CA ALA A 108 -2.24 6.99 10.85
C ALA A 108 -1.89 6.42 9.46
N ALA A 109 -2.82 6.50 8.50
CA ALA A 109 -2.60 6.06 7.13
C ALA A 109 -1.47 6.86 6.44
N LEU A 110 -1.42 8.18 6.63
CA LEU A 110 -0.38 9.03 6.05
C LEU A 110 0.98 8.91 6.75
N ALA A 111 1.01 8.52 8.03
CA ALA A 111 2.24 8.26 8.76
C ALA A 111 2.87 6.89 8.48
N PHE A 112 2.14 5.99 7.81
CA PHE A 112 2.54 4.61 7.55
C PHE A 112 3.98 4.49 7.03
N GLY A 113 4.28 5.14 5.91
CA GLY A 113 5.59 5.10 5.28
C GLY A 113 6.71 5.63 6.16
N ALA A 114 6.48 6.76 6.84
CA ALA A 114 7.48 7.37 7.72
C ALA A 114 7.82 6.47 8.93
N LYS A 115 6.81 5.87 9.57
CA LYS A 115 7.02 4.94 10.69
C LYS A 115 7.79 3.69 10.26
N VAL A 116 7.39 3.07 9.14
CA VAL A 116 8.09 1.90 8.61
C VAL A 116 9.51 2.26 8.17
N TRP A 117 9.71 3.42 7.54
CA TRP A 117 11.02 3.90 7.10
C TRP A 117 11.98 4.11 8.26
N TRP A 118 11.57 4.83 9.31
CA TRP A 118 12.38 5.02 10.52
C TRP A 118 12.76 3.68 11.14
N ARG A 119 11.76 2.80 11.34
CA ARG A 119 11.96 1.51 12.00
C ARG A 119 12.92 0.62 11.22
N THR A 120 12.64 0.42 9.93
CA THR A 120 13.48 -0.42 9.05
C THR A 120 14.88 0.15 8.89
N ASN A 121 15.11 1.44 9.16
CA ASN A 121 16.42 2.07 9.10
C ASN A 121 17.18 2.16 10.44
N GLY A 122 16.71 1.44 11.46
CA GLY A 122 17.41 1.28 12.75
C GLY A 122 17.14 2.38 13.76
N VAL A 123 16.15 3.25 13.49
CA VAL A 123 15.73 4.27 14.46
C VAL A 123 14.51 3.74 15.22
N PRO A 124 14.56 3.64 16.55
CA PRO A 124 13.42 3.19 17.32
C PRO A 124 12.35 4.26 17.25
N VAL A 125 11.20 3.89 16.68
CA VAL A 125 9.99 4.72 16.66
C VAL A 125 8.91 3.98 17.47
N PRO A 126 8.16 4.67 18.34
CA PRO A 126 7.01 4.07 18.99
C PRO A 126 5.99 3.63 17.94
N TRP A 127 5.65 2.34 17.93
CA TRP A 127 4.54 1.81 17.14
C TRP A 127 3.21 2.17 17.82
N ARG A 128 2.93 3.46 18.00
CA ARG A 128 1.76 3.97 18.73
C ARG A 128 1.04 5.05 17.93
N PRO A 129 -0.26 5.26 18.16
CA PRO A 129 -0.99 6.34 17.52
C PRO A 129 -0.33 7.71 17.75
N LEU A 130 -0.31 8.54 16.71
CA LEU A 130 0.36 9.85 16.75
C LEU A 130 -0.47 10.94 17.43
N THR A 131 -1.79 10.80 17.43
CA THR A 131 -2.70 11.80 18.00
C THR A 131 -3.23 11.33 19.35
N GLU A 132 -3.32 12.23 20.33
CA GLU A 132 -3.95 11.93 21.62
C GLU A 132 -5.40 11.49 21.47
N GLN A 133 -6.10 12.07 20.49
CA GLN A 133 -7.45 11.64 20.11
C GLN A 133 -7.49 10.17 19.67
N ALA A 134 -6.54 9.67 18.88
CA ALA A 134 -6.48 8.23 18.57
C ALA A 134 -6.18 7.38 19.81
N ASN A 135 -5.38 7.89 20.75
CA ASN A 135 -5.10 7.18 21.99
C ASN A 135 -6.33 7.09 22.92
N GLN A 136 -7.29 7.99 22.77
CA GLN A 136 -8.51 8.07 23.59
C GLN A 136 -9.80 7.68 22.83
N ALA A 137 -9.72 7.49 21.52
CA ALA A 137 -10.87 7.22 20.68
C ALA A 137 -11.53 5.89 21.09
N ALA A 138 -12.83 5.96 21.39
CA ALA A 138 -13.63 4.76 21.51
C ALA A 138 -13.68 4.04 20.14
N PRO A 139 -13.59 2.70 20.10
CA PRO A 139 -13.62 1.97 18.84
C PRO A 139 -14.85 2.33 18.01
N ILE A 140 -14.68 2.55 16.70
CA ILE A 140 -15.81 2.78 15.79
C ILE A 140 -16.79 1.61 15.91
N PRO A 141 -18.09 1.86 16.17
CA PRO A 141 -19.07 0.80 16.22
C PRO A 141 -19.25 0.18 14.83
N LEU A 142 -18.63 -0.98 14.61
CA LEU A 142 -18.93 -1.82 13.45
C LEU A 142 -20.39 -2.26 13.55
N ARG A 143 -21.23 -1.71 12.68
CA ARG A 143 -22.69 -1.97 12.66
C ARG A 143 -23.08 -3.37 12.19
N ALA A 144 -22.12 -4.26 11.91
CA ALA A 144 -22.40 -5.60 11.39
C ALA A 144 -21.52 -6.68 12.08
N PRO A 145 -22.06 -7.88 12.35
CA PRO A 145 -21.34 -8.98 12.99
C PRO A 145 -20.11 -9.46 12.20
N SER A 146 -20.06 -9.26 10.88
CA SER A 146 -18.90 -9.58 10.02
C SER A 146 -17.93 -8.42 9.80
N GLY A 147 -18.02 -7.32 10.58
CA GLY A 147 -17.29 -6.08 10.32
C GLY A 147 -15.77 -6.24 10.25
N LEU A 148 -15.18 -6.96 11.22
CA LEU A 148 -13.73 -7.20 11.24
C LEU A 148 -13.31 -8.12 10.08
N PRO A 149 -13.92 -9.32 9.87
CA PRO A 149 -13.52 -10.17 8.76
C PRO A 149 -13.67 -9.53 7.38
N THR A 150 -14.77 -8.80 7.13
CA THR A 150 -14.97 -8.11 5.85
C THR A 150 -13.92 -7.01 5.63
N LEU A 151 -13.63 -6.19 6.64
CA LEU A 151 -12.61 -5.14 6.51
C LEU A 151 -11.20 -5.73 6.38
N ALA A 152 -10.91 -6.83 7.08
CA ALA A 152 -9.62 -7.50 7.01
C ALA A 152 -9.38 -8.10 5.61
N LEU A 153 -10.38 -8.74 5.00
CA LEU A 153 -10.27 -9.24 3.62
C LEU A 153 -9.99 -8.13 2.62
N ILE A 154 -10.68 -6.98 2.75
CA ILE A 154 -10.51 -5.84 1.83
C ILE A 154 -9.17 -5.12 2.06
N GLY A 155 -8.73 -4.99 3.31
CA GLY A 155 -7.66 -4.07 3.70
C GLY A 155 -6.28 -4.70 3.93
N SER A 156 -6.21 -5.99 4.19
CA SER A 156 -4.95 -6.68 4.54
C SER A 156 -4.38 -7.52 3.40
N GLY A 157 -5.16 -7.83 2.36
CA GLY A 157 -4.73 -8.77 1.32
C GLY A 157 -4.55 -10.20 1.82
N LEU A 158 -5.07 -10.56 3.01
CA LEU A 158 -5.21 -11.95 3.47
C LEU A 158 -6.35 -12.65 2.72
N THR A 159 -6.22 -13.94 2.44
CA THR A 159 -7.35 -14.78 2.01
C THR A 159 -8.26 -15.10 3.20
N ALA A 160 -9.45 -15.62 2.92
CA ALA A 160 -10.36 -16.11 3.96
C ALA A 160 -9.72 -17.22 4.82
N ASP A 161 -9.07 -18.18 4.18
CA ASP A 161 -8.39 -19.28 4.88
C ASP A 161 -7.28 -18.76 5.79
N GLU A 162 -6.48 -17.81 5.29
CA GLU A 162 -5.40 -17.21 6.07
C GLU A 162 -5.96 -16.44 7.26
N LEU A 163 -6.97 -15.60 7.04
CA LEU A 163 -7.62 -14.81 8.08
C LEU A 163 -8.23 -15.69 9.18
N ALA A 164 -8.83 -16.83 8.84
CA ALA A 164 -9.38 -17.78 9.82
C ALA A 164 -8.30 -18.42 10.72
N THR A 165 -7.04 -18.40 10.30
CA THR A 165 -5.91 -18.91 11.09
C THR A 165 -5.24 -17.87 11.97
N VAL A 166 -5.49 -16.57 11.74
CA VAL A 166 -4.87 -15.48 12.50
C VAL A 166 -5.25 -15.57 13.98
N ARG A 167 -4.24 -15.49 14.85
CA ARG A 167 -4.37 -15.44 16.31
C ARG A 167 -4.02 -14.06 16.85
N VAL A 168 -4.39 -13.78 18.09
CA VAL A 168 -4.04 -12.52 18.76
C VAL A 168 -2.52 -12.33 18.82
N GLY A 169 -1.75 -13.40 19.05
CA GLY A 169 -0.29 -13.39 19.07
C GLY A 169 0.39 -13.10 17.72
N ASP A 170 -0.37 -13.16 16.62
CA ASP A 170 0.12 -12.84 15.28
C ASP A 170 0.01 -11.34 14.95
N LEU A 171 -0.49 -10.52 15.89
CA LEU A 171 -0.60 -9.08 15.76
C LEU A 171 0.56 -8.36 16.43
N GLY A 172 1.16 -7.40 15.74
CA GLY A 172 2.41 -6.84 16.21
C GLY A 172 3.00 -5.68 15.43
N ALA A 173 4.29 -5.51 15.65
CA ALA A 173 5.16 -4.53 15.03
C ALA A 173 6.31 -5.22 14.28
N LEU A 174 7.12 -4.42 13.58
CA LEU A 174 8.38 -4.87 13.01
C LEU A 174 9.58 -4.34 13.79
N ASP A 175 10.65 -5.12 13.84
CA ASP A 175 11.99 -4.65 14.19
C ASP A 175 12.73 -4.03 12.98
N GLU A 176 13.95 -3.57 13.20
CA GLU A 176 14.80 -2.95 12.17
C GLU A 176 15.20 -3.88 11.02
N ARG A 177 15.05 -5.19 11.22
CA ARG A 177 15.32 -6.24 10.22
C ARG A 177 14.03 -6.77 9.59
N GLY A 178 12.89 -6.18 9.92
CA GLY A 178 11.59 -6.67 9.45
C GLY A 178 11.16 -7.97 10.12
N ARG A 179 11.73 -8.31 11.29
CA ARG A 179 11.24 -9.43 12.09
C ARG A 179 10.03 -8.99 12.89
N PHE A 180 9.07 -9.90 13.00
CA PHE A 180 7.84 -9.69 13.75
C PHE A 180 8.09 -9.61 15.26
N LEU A 181 7.43 -8.66 15.92
CA LEU A 181 7.40 -8.49 17.36
C LEU A 181 5.93 -8.44 17.80
N ALA A 182 5.49 -9.38 18.64
CA ALA A 182 4.12 -9.40 19.15
C ALA A 182 3.83 -8.12 19.96
N ASP A 183 2.83 -7.35 19.51
CA ASP A 183 2.37 -6.11 20.11
C ASP A 183 1.01 -5.75 19.48
N PRO A 184 -0.10 -6.29 20.02
CA PRO A 184 -1.43 -6.02 19.48
C PRO A 184 -1.82 -4.53 19.49
N LEU A 185 -1.12 -3.68 20.26
CA LEU A 185 -1.34 -2.23 20.29
C LEU A 185 -0.57 -1.47 19.21
N ALA A 186 0.28 -2.14 18.44
CA ALA A 186 1.13 -1.52 17.43
C ALA A 186 0.33 -0.70 16.40
N GLU A 187 0.88 0.45 15.99
CA GLU A 187 0.38 1.23 14.85
C GLU A 187 1.55 1.74 13.99
N PRO A 188 1.64 1.35 12.71
CA PRO A 188 0.77 0.41 11.99
C PRO A 188 0.72 -0.99 12.60
N LEU A 189 -0.43 -1.67 12.51
CA LEU A 189 -0.57 -3.02 13.05
C LEU A 189 -0.14 -4.04 11.99
N VAL A 190 0.89 -4.80 12.29
CA VAL A 190 1.37 -5.90 11.45
C VAL A 190 0.61 -7.16 11.81
N VAL A 191 0.23 -7.94 10.80
CA VAL A 191 -0.26 -9.31 10.97
C VAL A 191 0.75 -10.27 10.36
N GLN A 192 1.24 -11.22 11.14
CA GLN A 192 2.09 -12.30 10.65
C GLN A 192 1.21 -13.48 10.23
N TYR A 193 1.48 -14.03 9.05
CA TYR A 193 0.93 -15.32 8.64
C TYR A 193 2.03 -16.36 8.58
N ARG A 194 1.73 -17.57 9.07
CA ARG A 194 2.61 -18.74 8.99
C ARG A 194 1.83 -19.90 8.39
N ASP A 195 2.22 -20.31 7.20
CA ASP A 195 1.66 -21.51 6.58
C ASP A 195 2.25 -22.75 7.25
N ALA A 196 1.41 -23.50 7.97
CA ALA A 196 1.84 -24.73 8.63
C ALA A 196 2.25 -25.84 7.64
N ARG A 197 1.76 -25.81 6.40
CA ARG A 197 2.03 -26.83 5.36
C ARG A 197 3.33 -26.54 4.63
N ASP A 198 3.49 -25.28 4.20
CA ASP A 198 4.61 -24.90 3.32
C ASP A 198 5.75 -24.18 4.05
N ARG A 199 5.64 -23.97 5.37
CA ARG A 199 6.56 -23.15 6.19
C ARG A 199 6.81 -21.76 5.61
N ARG A 200 5.87 -21.27 4.80
CA ARG A 200 5.92 -19.92 4.23
C ARG A 200 5.51 -18.94 5.32
N GLU A 201 6.35 -17.94 5.55
CA GLU A 201 6.06 -16.84 6.45
C GLU A 201 6.03 -15.55 5.66
N TRP A 202 4.97 -14.78 5.84
CA TRP A 202 4.86 -13.46 5.25
C TRP A 202 4.05 -12.55 6.19
N ILE A 203 4.17 -11.25 5.99
CA ILE A 203 3.47 -10.26 6.81
C ILE A 203 2.53 -9.42 5.95
N SER A 204 1.48 -8.93 6.60
CA SER A 204 0.69 -7.82 6.08
C SER A 204 0.55 -6.73 7.12
N PHE A 205 -0.11 -5.64 6.72
CA PHE A 205 -0.55 -4.61 7.64
C PHE A 205 -2.06 -4.53 7.65
N LEU A 206 -2.62 -4.22 8.81
CA LEU A 206 -4.04 -3.92 8.94
C LEU A 206 -4.19 -2.40 8.77
N THR A 207 -5.17 -2.00 7.94
CA THR A 207 -5.53 -0.59 7.83
C THR A 207 -6.01 -0.06 9.18
N PRO A 208 -6.00 1.26 9.43
CA PRO A 208 -6.40 1.81 10.73
C PRO A 208 -7.78 1.32 11.20
N ALA A 209 -8.78 1.28 10.30
CA ALA A 209 -10.11 0.77 10.62
C ALA A 209 -10.12 -0.73 10.98
N VAL A 210 -9.30 -1.55 10.31
CA VAL A 210 -9.18 -2.99 10.62
C VAL A 210 -8.45 -3.18 11.95
N ARG A 211 -7.44 -2.37 12.23
CA ARG A 211 -6.72 -2.36 13.51
C ARG A 211 -7.67 -2.07 14.68
N GLU A 212 -8.49 -1.03 14.57
CA GLU A 212 -9.48 -0.69 15.62
C GLU A 212 -10.49 -1.81 15.83
N ALA A 213 -10.95 -2.42 14.74
CA ALA A 213 -11.83 -3.58 14.78
C ALA A 213 -11.19 -4.76 15.52
N ALA A 214 -9.91 -5.03 15.27
CA ALA A 214 -9.14 -6.08 15.95
C ALA A 214 -8.96 -5.78 17.44
N LEU A 215 -8.65 -4.53 17.80
CA LEU A 215 -8.50 -4.10 19.19
C LEU A 215 -9.81 -4.23 19.98
N LYS A 216 -10.95 -3.86 19.38
CA LYS A 216 -12.27 -4.06 19.98
C LYS A 216 -12.54 -5.54 20.24
N ARG A 217 -12.23 -6.40 19.27
CA ARG A 217 -12.40 -7.84 19.41
C ARG A 217 -11.54 -8.41 20.54
N ILE A 218 -10.28 -7.97 20.66
CA ILE A 218 -9.41 -8.35 21.76
C ILE A 218 -9.99 -7.91 23.12
N ALA A 219 -10.57 -6.71 23.20
CA ALA A 219 -11.25 -6.24 24.40
C ALA A 219 -12.43 -7.15 24.78
N GLU A 220 -13.24 -7.59 23.81
CA GLU A 220 -14.36 -8.51 24.01
C GLU A 220 -13.91 -9.93 24.45
N LEU A 221 -12.72 -10.36 24.03
CA LEU A 221 -12.14 -11.67 24.37
C LEU A 221 -11.52 -11.73 25.79
N GLY A 222 -11.57 -10.65 26.56
CA GLY A 222 -10.98 -10.57 27.91
C GLY A 222 -9.86 -9.54 28.05
N GLY A 223 -9.59 -8.77 27.00
CA GLY A 223 -8.61 -7.68 27.03
C GLY A 223 -7.15 -8.13 26.92
N LEU A 224 -6.27 -7.17 26.72
CA LEU A 224 -4.85 -7.40 26.38
C LEU A 224 -4.04 -8.16 27.45
N GLY A 225 -4.47 -8.08 28.72
CA GLY A 225 -3.83 -8.80 29.83
C GLY A 225 -4.47 -10.15 30.17
N GLY A 226 -5.60 -10.49 29.53
CA GLY A 226 -6.39 -11.69 29.86
C GLY A 226 -6.60 -12.64 28.69
N VAL A 227 -6.39 -12.19 27.45
CA VAL A 227 -6.53 -13.04 26.25
C VAL A 227 -5.27 -13.88 26.02
N ASP A 228 -5.45 -15.19 25.78
CA ASP A 228 -4.35 -16.07 25.37
C ASP A 228 -3.88 -15.68 23.96
N PRO A 229 -2.57 -15.46 23.71
CA PRO A 229 -2.04 -15.22 22.36
C PRO A 229 -2.45 -16.26 21.31
N ALA A 230 -2.72 -17.50 21.70
CA ALA A 230 -3.19 -18.57 20.81
C ALA A 230 -4.69 -18.46 20.44
N THR A 231 -5.41 -17.51 21.03
CA THR A 231 -6.85 -17.29 20.75
C THR A 231 -7.06 -16.83 19.31
N PRO A 232 -7.98 -17.44 18.55
CA PRO A 232 -8.37 -16.95 17.23
C PRO A 232 -8.84 -15.50 17.27
N LEU A 233 -8.32 -14.66 16.37
CA LEU A 233 -8.71 -13.25 16.28
C LEU A 233 -10.17 -13.12 15.81
N VAL A 234 -10.55 -13.96 14.83
CA VAL A 234 -11.88 -13.97 14.22
C VAL A 234 -12.49 -15.36 14.33
N ASP A 235 -13.82 -15.42 14.39
CA ASP A 235 -14.55 -16.68 14.31
C ASP A 235 -14.53 -17.19 12.85
N PRO A 236 -14.15 -18.46 12.59
CA PRO A 236 -14.16 -19.02 11.24
C PRO A 236 -15.53 -18.93 10.53
N GLY A 237 -16.64 -19.01 11.26
CA GLY A 237 -17.99 -18.83 10.72
C GLY A 237 -18.23 -17.41 10.21
N ASP A 238 -17.74 -16.40 10.93
CA ASP A 238 -17.82 -15.00 10.50
C ASP A 238 -16.93 -14.72 9.28
N VAL A 239 -15.81 -15.42 9.16
CA VAL A 239 -14.93 -15.35 7.98
C VAL A 239 -15.62 -15.92 6.75
N ALA A 240 -16.30 -17.06 6.87
CA ALA A 240 -17.06 -17.65 5.76
C ALA A 240 -18.19 -16.70 5.29
N ALA A 241 -18.92 -16.11 6.23
CA ALA A 241 -19.97 -15.13 5.92
C ALA A 241 -19.40 -13.86 5.24
N ALA A 242 -18.25 -13.37 5.71
CA ALA A 242 -17.57 -12.25 5.09
C ALA A 242 -17.03 -12.57 3.69
N GLY A 243 -16.49 -13.76 3.47
CA GLY A 243 -16.03 -14.22 2.16
C GLY A 243 -17.16 -14.31 1.14
N ALA A 244 -18.31 -14.86 1.54
CA ALA A 244 -19.50 -14.88 0.69
C ALA A 244 -19.98 -13.47 0.32
N ARG A 245 -19.93 -12.53 1.28
CA ARG A 245 -20.27 -11.13 1.05
C ARG A 245 -19.29 -10.41 0.13
N ASP A 246 -17.99 -10.63 0.31
CA ASP A 246 -16.95 -10.06 -0.54
C ASP A 246 -17.08 -10.54 -2.00
N ALA A 247 -17.27 -11.85 -2.19
CA ALA A 247 -17.55 -12.42 -3.50
C ALA A 247 -18.80 -11.83 -4.16
N ALA A 248 -19.87 -11.61 -3.39
CA ALA A 248 -21.08 -10.95 -3.89
C ALA A 248 -20.85 -9.49 -4.29
N LEU A 249 -20.04 -8.74 -3.52
CA LEU A 249 -19.69 -7.35 -3.86
C LEU A 249 -18.83 -7.27 -5.13
N ILE A 250 -17.83 -8.14 -5.26
CA ILE A 250 -17.01 -8.25 -6.47
C ILE A 250 -17.89 -8.63 -7.67
N GLY A 251 -18.80 -9.60 -7.49
CA GLY A 251 -19.78 -10.00 -8.52
C GLY A 251 -20.64 -8.82 -8.97
N ALA A 252 -21.26 -8.10 -8.04
CA ALA A 252 -22.07 -6.93 -8.35
C ALA A 252 -21.28 -5.81 -9.05
N GLY A 253 -20.04 -5.56 -8.63
CA GLY A 253 -19.15 -4.61 -9.29
C GLY A 253 -18.79 -5.02 -10.73
N ASN A 254 -18.50 -6.30 -10.95
CA ASN A 254 -18.25 -6.85 -12.28
C ASN A 254 -19.49 -6.76 -13.18
N ASP A 255 -20.68 -7.04 -12.64
CA ASP A 255 -21.93 -6.93 -13.39
C ASP A 255 -22.22 -5.48 -13.82
N ILE A 256 -21.95 -4.51 -12.93
CA ILE A 256 -22.02 -3.08 -13.26
C ILE A 256 -21.03 -2.74 -14.36
N ASN A 257 -19.77 -3.17 -14.25
CA ASN A 257 -18.74 -2.92 -15.27
C ASN A 257 -19.12 -3.52 -16.62
N VAL A 258 -19.58 -4.78 -16.65
CA VAL A 258 -20.03 -5.45 -17.88
C VAL A 258 -21.23 -4.72 -18.48
N THR A 259 -22.18 -4.30 -17.65
CA THR A 259 -23.36 -3.54 -18.09
C THR A 259 -22.97 -2.19 -18.67
N LEU A 260 -22.05 -1.46 -18.03
CA LEU A 260 -21.48 -0.20 -18.53
C LEU A 260 -20.78 -0.42 -19.87
N CYS A 261 -19.90 -1.42 -19.98
CA CYS A 261 -19.21 -1.73 -21.23
C CYS A 261 -20.20 -2.08 -22.37
N ARG A 262 -21.26 -2.85 -22.07
CA ARG A 262 -22.32 -3.15 -23.05
C ARG A 262 -23.08 -1.89 -23.47
N ALA A 263 -23.54 -1.09 -22.51
CA ALA A 263 -24.28 0.14 -22.78
C ALA A 263 -23.43 1.15 -23.57
N THR A 264 -22.15 1.29 -23.27
CA THR A 264 -21.21 2.11 -24.04
C THR A 264 -21.00 1.56 -25.45
N GLY A 265 -20.87 0.24 -25.60
CA GLY A 265 -20.76 -0.41 -26.90
C GLY A 265 -22.03 -0.27 -27.75
N ASP A 266 -23.21 -0.36 -27.13
CA ASP A 266 -24.50 -0.13 -27.77
C ASP A 266 -24.65 1.34 -28.18
N PHE A 267 -24.27 2.28 -27.30
CA PHE A 267 -24.22 3.70 -27.62
C PHE A 267 -23.37 3.98 -28.86
N PHE A 268 -22.15 3.44 -28.95
CA PHE A 268 -21.30 3.63 -30.14
C PHE A 268 -21.84 2.90 -31.38
N ARG A 269 -22.51 1.76 -31.23
CA ARG A 269 -23.18 1.09 -32.36
C ARG A 269 -24.36 1.92 -32.90
N THR A 270 -25.15 2.53 -32.02
CA THR A 270 -26.31 3.36 -32.41
C THR A 270 -25.90 4.73 -32.95
N TRP A 271 -24.93 5.38 -32.31
CA TRP A 271 -24.61 6.79 -32.58
C TRP A 271 -23.32 7.00 -33.37
N GLY A 272 -22.51 5.94 -33.53
CA GLY A 272 -21.18 5.98 -34.12
C GLY A 272 -20.10 6.38 -33.11
N MET A 273 -18.83 6.11 -33.45
CA MET A 273 -17.69 6.55 -32.63
C MET A 273 -17.68 8.09 -32.52
N PRO A 274 -17.26 8.67 -31.38
CA PRO A 274 -17.03 10.11 -31.26
C PRO A 274 -16.06 10.54 -32.36
N GLY A 275 -16.45 11.51 -33.19
CA GLY A 275 -15.66 11.93 -34.36
C GLY A 275 -16.07 11.30 -35.70
N ALA A 276 -16.81 10.18 -35.72
CA ALA A 276 -17.20 9.50 -36.97
C ALA A 276 -18.06 10.38 -37.90
N ARG A 277 -18.89 11.26 -37.32
CA ARG A 277 -19.74 12.21 -38.08
C ARG A 277 -19.07 13.55 -38.39
N PHE A 278 -17.84 13.80 -37.93
CA PHE A 278 -17.09 15.02 -38.28
C PHE A 278 -16.48 14.95 -39.69
N GLY A 279 -16.11 13.75 -40.17
CA GLY A 279 -15.60 13.55 -41.53
C GLY A 279 -16.66 13.73 -42.63
N GLU A 280 -17.94 13.48 -42.32
CA GLU A 280 -19.05 13.67 -43.28
C GLU A 280 -19.38 15.14 -43.52
N ARG A 281 -19.31 16.01 -42.49
CA ARG A 281 -19.55 17.45 -42.67
C ARG A 281 -18.45 18.16 -43.46
N LEU A 282 -17.20 17.69 -43.40
CA LEU A 282 -16.10 18.25 -44.17
C LEU A 282 -16.17 17.89 -45.66
N ARG A 283 -16.81 16.77 -46.03
CA ARG A 283 -17.03 16.42 -47.45
C ARG A 283 -18.08 17.29 -48.14
N VAL A 284 -19.03 17.85 -47.40
CA VAL A 284 -20.08 18.72 -47.96
C VAL A 284 -19.56 20.14 -48.27
N VAL A 285 -18.47 20.57 -47.62
CA VAL A 285 -17.87 21.90 -47.85
C VAL A 285 -16.78 21.86 -48.94
N GLY A 286 -16.20 20.70 -49.24
CA GLY A 286 -15.13 20.53 -50.23
C GLY A 286 -15.55 20.46 -51.71
N SER A 287 -16.85 20.56 -52.03
CA SER A 287 -17.34 20.45 -53.41
C SER A 287 -17.73 21.79 -54.07
N ARG A 288 -17.36 22.93 -53.49
CA ARG A 288 -17.35 24.22 -54.22
C ARG A 288 -15.92 24.60 -54.51
N GLY A 289 -15.58 24.51 -55.79
CA GLY A 289 -14.21 24.46 -56.29
C GLY A 289 -13.35 25.69 -56.04
N TYR A 290 -12.06 25.43 -55.94
CA TYR A 290 -10.99 26.31 -56.39
C TYR A 290 -9.98 25.43 -57.15
N PRO A 291 -9.50 25.85 -58.34
CA PRO A 291 -8.62 25.05 -59.17
C PRO A 291 -7.20 24.99 -58.58
N ALA A 292 -6.53 23.89 -58.88
CA ALA A 292 -5.23 23.49 -58.37
C ALA A 292 -4.11 24.44 -58.83
N GLU A 293 -3.26 24.86 -57.88
CA GLU A 293 -1.88 25.23 -58.18
C GLU A 293 -0.93 24.33 -57.38
N SER A 294 -0.21 23.53 -58.16
CA SER A 294 0.87 22.65 -57.76
C SER A 294 2.12 23.46 -57.47
N HIS A 295 2.56 23.49 -56.21
CA HIS A 295 3.94 23.82 -55.88
C HIS A 295 4.57 22.70 -55.03
N THR A 296 5.29 21.85 -55.77
CA THR A 296 6.31 20.92 -55.31
C THR A 296 7.42 21.68 -54.58
N ILE A 297 7.76 21.28 -53.36
CA ILE A 297 9.11 21.47 -52.82
C ILE A 297 9.54 20.16 -52.17
N SER A 298 10.50 19.49 -52.82
CA SER A 298 11.22 18.32 -52.27
C SER A 298 12.45 18.75 -51.45
N PRO A 299 12.97 17.87 -50.57
CA PRO A 299 13.88 18.24 -49.49
C PRO A 299 15.34 17.89 -49.78
N THR A 300 16.24 18.88 -49.67
CA THR A 300 17.72 18.77 -49.61
C THR A 300 18.22 20.21 -49.38
N GLU A 301 19.20 20.60 -48.56
CA GLU A 301 20.31 19.94 -47.88
C GLU A 301 20.93 20.94 -46.88
N ARG A 302 21.56 20.40 -45.82
CA ARG A 302 22.84 20.80 -45.18
C ARG A 302 23.20 22.28 -44.87
N ARG A 303 23.53 22.45 -43.59
CA ARG A 303 24.77 23.03 -43.00
C ARG A 303 25.02 24.55 -43.04
N THR A 304 25.12 25.09 -41.80
CA THR A 304 26.13 26.05 -41.28
C THR A 304 26.32 27.39 -42.00
N ARG A 305 25.93 28.48 -41.34
CA ARG A 305 26.82 29.33 -40.54
C ARG A 305 26.00 30.12 -39.52
#